data_AF-A0AAV1Y419-F1
#
_entry.id   AF-A0AAV1Y419-F1
#
_cell.length_a   1.000
_cell.length_b   1.000
_cell.length_c   1.000
_cell.angle_alpha   90.00
_cell.angle_beta   90.00
_cell.angle_gamma   90.00
#
_symmetry.space_group_name_H-M   'P 1'
#
loop_
_entity.id
_entity.type
_entity.pdbx_description
1 polymer ?
#
loop_
_entity_poly.entity_id
_entity_poly.type
_entity_poly.pdbx_seq_one_letter_code
_entity_poly.pdbx_strand_id
1 'polypeptide(L)'
;MSGHRSSRASKFTDQNEINELVSRLQVLLPQLNQRNNSRQSMSKILQETCCHIKNLQKEVEALSEKLAKLMDSMDISDIERRALEDFLQP
;
A
#
# COMPACT_ATOMS: atom_id res chain seq x y z
N MET A 1 -12.45 -37.23 16.71
CA MET A 1 -13.45 -36.19 17.06
C MET A 1 -12.89 -34.84 16.63
N SER A 2 -13.60 -34.15 15.76
CA SER A 2 -13.14 -32.97 15.02
C SER A 2 -12.87 -31.77 15.94
N GLY A 3 -11.61 -31.37 16.05
CA GLY A 3 -11.21 -30.11 16.65
C GLY A 3 -11.57 -28.97 15.70
N HIS A 4 -12.67 -28.28 16.01
CA HIS A 4 -13.12 -27.10 15.30
C HIS A 4 -12.05 -26.00 15.44
N ARG A 5 -11.20 -25.84 14.41
CA ARG A 5 -10.31 -24.68 14.29
C ARG A 5 -11.20 -23.48 14.02
N SER A 6 -11.71 -22.89 15.10
CA SER A 6 -12.29 -21.56 15.04
C SER A 6 -11.17 -20.61 14.66
N SER A 7 -11.06 -20.35 13.36
CA SER A 7 -10.40 -19.16 12.84
C SER A 7 -11.15 -17.97 13.41
N ARG A 8 -10.77 -17.57 14.64
CA ARG A 8 -11.07 -16.26 15.19
C ARG A 8 -10.39 -15.26 14.27
N ALA A 9 -11.11 -14.87 13.20
CA ALA A 9 -10.95 -13.54 12.67
C ALA A 9 -11.02 -12.63 13.89
N SER A 10 -9.89 -12.02 14.24
CA SER A 10 -9.80 -11.02 15.28
C SER A 10 -10.76 -9.92 14.88
N LYS A 11 -12.00 -10.00 15.37
CA LYS A 11 -12.91 -8.87 15.34
C LYS A 11 -12.19 -7.85 16.20
N PHE A 12 -11.76 -6.74 15.61
CA PHE A 12 -11.30 -5.57 16.35
C PHE A 12 -12.38 -5.20 17.38
N THR A 13 -12.27 -5.76 18.59
CA THR A 13 -13.28 -5.63 19.65
C THR A 13 -12.94 -4.49 20.58
N ASP A 14 -11.70 -3.99 20.54
CA ASP A 14 -11.26 -2.86 21.36
C ASP A 14 -11.31 -1.55 20.55
N GLN A 15 -12.05 -0.58 21.07
CA GLN A 15 -12.13 0.77 20.51
C GLN A 15 -10.76 1.48 20.51
N ASN A 16 -9.88 1.16 21.46
CA ASN A 16 -8.52 1.70 21.51
C ASN A 16 -7.66 1.16 20.38
N GLU A 17 -7.76 -0.14 20.05
CA GLU A 17 -7.04 -0.72 18.89
C GLU A 17 -7.48 -0.05 17.58
N ILE A 18 -8.77 0.20 17.42
CA ILE A 18 -9.31 0.90 16.25
C ILE A 18 -8.78 2.34 16.18
N ASN A 19 -8.78 3.07 17.31
CA ASN A 19 -8.29 4.45 17.37
C ASN A 19 -6.78 4.52 17.10
N GLU A 20 -6.00 3.56 17.59
CA GLU A 20 -4.57 3.48 17.34
C GLU A 20 -4.29 3.23 15.86
N LEU A 21 -4.99 2.27 15.24
CA LEU A 21 -4.89 2.00 13.81
C LEU A 21 -5.19 3.25 12.99
N VAL A 22 -6.28 3.95 13.30
CA VAL A 22 -6.68 5.17 12.60
C VAL A 22 -5.63 6.28 12.76
N SER A 23 -5.05 6.41 13.94
CA SER A 23 -3.97 7.37 14.20
C SER A 23 -2.72 7.06 13.37
N ARG A 24 -2.33 5.78 13.28
CA ARG A 24 -1.20 5.34 12.45
C ARG A 24 -1.47 5.57 10.96
N LEU A 25 -2.69 5.28 10.48
CA LEU A 25 -3.09 5.53 9.10
C LEU A 25 -3.04 7.02 8.76
N GLN A 26 -3.46 7.89 9.67
CA GLN A 26 -3.45 9.33 9.44
C GLN A 26 -2.02 9.87 9.23
N VAL A 27 -1.04 9.38 9.99
CA VAL A 27 0.38 9.77 9.84
C VAL A 27 0.93 9.41 8.45
N LEU A 28 0.49 8.29 7.90
CA LEU A 28 0.93 7.80 6.58
C LEU A 28 0.27 8.54 5.41
N LEU A 29 -0.72 9.40 5.67
CA LEU A 29 -1.47 10.07 4.60
C LEU A 29 -0.92 11.47 4.31
N PRO A 30 -0.24 11.68 3.17
CA PRO A 30 0.37 12.97 2.84
C PRO A 30 -0.66 14.11 2.74
N GLN A 31 -1.87 13.81 2.25
CA GLN A 31 -2.96 14.80 2.14
C GLN A 31 -3.55 15.21 3.50
N LEU A 32 -3.49 14.33 4.50
CA LEU A 32 -3.98 14.65 5.85
C LEU A 32 -2.92 15.39 6.68
N ASN A 33 -1.64 15.19 6.38
CA ASN A 33 -0.54 15.94 7.00
C ASN A 33 -0.50 17.41 6.55
N GLN A 34 -0.94 17.73 5.33
CA GLN A 34 -0.96 19.11 4.81
C GLN A 34 -2.15 19.94 5.32
N ARG A 35 -3.28 19.30 5.59
CA ARG A 35 -4.52 19.96 5.99
C ARG A 35 -4.67 19.89 7.51
N ASN A 36 -3.91 20.75 8.19
CA ASN A 36 -4.00 21.09 9.62
C ASN A 36 -5.18 20.45 10.37
N ASN A 37 -4.91 19.36 11.10
CA ASN A 37 -5.54 18.87 12.34
C ASN A 37 -7.06 19.03 12.57
N SER A 38 -7.88 19.29 11.56
CA SER A 38 -9.33 19.16 11.69
C SER A 38 -9.61 17.70 11.99
N ARG A 39 -10.34 17.41 13.07
CA ARG A 39 -10.69 16.04 13.49
C ARG A 39 -11.45 15.35 12.35
N GLN A 40 -10.74 14.62 11.50
CA GLN A 40 -11.31 13.92 10.35
C GLN A 40 -12.11 12.73 10.86
N SER A 41 -13.24 12.42 10.22
CA SER A 41 -13.99 11.22 10.59
C SER A 41 -13.17 9.98 10.24
N MET A 42 -13.36 8.91 11.01
CA MET A 42 -12.71 7.62 10.75
C MET A 42 -12.99 7.12 9.33
N SER A 43 -14.23 7.28 8.85
CA SER A 43 -14.61 6.91 7.49
C SER A 43 -13.82 7.69 6.44
N LYS A 44 -13.54 8.98 6.66
CA LYS A 44 -12.74 9.79 5.75
C LYS A 44 -11.28 9.34 5.75
N ILE A 45 -10.70 9.05 6.92
CA ILE A 45 -9.33 8.54 7.02
C ILE A 45 -9.20 7.22 6.27
N LEU A 46 -10.12 6.27 6.48
CA LEU A 46 -10.12 4.98 5.76
C LEU A 46 -10.27 5.16 4.25
N GLN A 47 -11.15 6.06 3.80
CA GLN A 47 -11.32 6.37 2.38
C GLN A 47 -10.02 6.91 1.77
N GLU A 48 -9.39 7.89 2.43
CA GLU A 48 -8.13 8.46 1.96
C GLU A 48 -7.01 7.42 1.96
N THR A 49 -6.94 6.54 2.97
CA THR A 49 -6.03 5.39 2.99
C THR A 49 -6.21 4.51 1.76
N CYS A 50 -7.45 4.11 1.44
CA CYS A 50 -7.71 3.29 0.27
C CYS A 50 -7.36 4.01 -1.04
N CYS A 51 -7.64 5.31 -1.15
CA CYS A 51 -7.26 6.12 -2.31
C CYS A 51 -5.74 6.22 -2.44
N HIS A 52 -5.03 6.45 -1.34
CA HIS A 52 -3.58 6.56 -1.33
C HIS A 52 -2.91 5.24 -1.75
N ILE A 53 -3.36 4.11 -1.22
CA ILE A 53 -2.87 2.79 -1.64
C ILE A 53 -3.08 2.58 -3.15
N LYS A 54 -4.25 2.90 -3.68
CA LYS A 54 -4.53 2.79 -5.12
C LYS A 54 -3.62 3.68 -5.96
N ASN A 55 -3.32 4.89 -5.50
CA ASN A 55 -2.42 5.79 -6.21
C ASN A 55 -0.97 5.29 -6.17
N LEU A 56 -0.50 4.83 -5.01
CA LEU A 56 0.83 4.21 -4.89
C LEU A 56 0.97 3.00 -5.82
N GLN A 57 -0.04 2.13 -5.90
CA GLN A 57 -0.02 0.99 -6.82
C GLN A 57 0.13 1.44 -8.29
N LYS A 58 -0.59 2.49 -8.70
CA LYS A 58 -0.47 3.06 -10.05
C LYS A 58 0.89 3.71 -10.29
N GLU A 59 1.44 4.40 -9.30
CA GLU A 59 2.77 5.00 -9.37
C GLU A 59 3.85 3.93 -9.53
N VAL A 60 3.76 2.84 -8.76
CA VAL A 60 4.65 1.67 -8.90
C VAL A 60 4.53 1.10 -10.31
N GLU A 61 3.32 0.85 -10.81
CA GLU A 61 3.10 0.31 -12.16
C GLU A 61 3.69 1.22 -13.26
N ALA A 62 3.42 2.52 -13.20
CA ALA A 62 3.93 3.49 -14.16
C ALA A 62 5.47 3.63 -14.11
N LEU A 63 6.05 3.57 -12.91
CA LEU A 63 7.51 3.59 -12.74
C LEU A 63 8.14 2.31 -13.27
N SER A 64 7.53 1.14 -13.01
CA SER A 64 7.98 -0.14 -13.56
C SER A 64 7.96 -0.14 -15.09
N GLU A 65 6.90 0.37 -15.71
CA GLU A 65 6.81 0.48 -17.18
C GLU A 65 7.88 1.44 -17.74
N LYS A 66 8.08 2.59 -17.10
CA LYS A 66 9.11 3.55 -17.51
C LYS A 66 10.51 2.95 -17.40
N LEU A 67 10.77 2.18 -16.34
CA LEU A 67 12.03 1.50 -16.14
C LEU A 67 12.26 0.43 -17.22
N ALA A 68 11.26 -0.39 -17.53
CA ALA A 68 11.33 -1.38 -18.61
C ALA A 68 11.67 -0.73 -19.97
N LYS A 69 11.04 0.40 -20.29
CA LYS A 69 11.36 1.17 -21.51
C LYS A 69 12.79 1.71 -21.53
N LEU A 70 13.29 2.22 -20.39
CA LEU A 70 14.68 2.69 -20.30
C LEU A 70 15.66 1.54 -20.45
N MET A 71 15.34 0.37 -19.91
CA MET A 71 16.13 -0.85 -20.05
C MET A 71 16.19 -1.33 -21.50
N ASP A 72 15.07 -1.32 -22.22
CA ASP A 72 15.05 -1.64 -23.65
C ASP A 72 15.94 -0.71 -24.48
N SER A 73 16.10 0.54 -24.04
CA SER A 73 16.94 1.54 -24.70
C SER A 73 18.43 1.47 -24.33
N MET A 74 18.77 0.83 -23.21
CA MET A 74 20.17 0.58 -22.83
C MET A 74 20.66 -0.72 -23.46
N ASP A 75 21.90 -0.70 -23.96
CA ASP A 75 22.60 -1.90 -24.42
C ASP A 75 23.13 -2.69 -23.20
N ILE A 76 22.20 -3.09 -22.33
CA ILE A 76 22.46 -3.95 -21.17
C ILE A 76 22.39 -5.40 -21.60
N SER A 77 23.25 -6.22 -21.00
CA SER A 77 23.29 -7.64 -21.34
C SER A 77 21.94 -8.31 -21.08
N ASP A 78 21.55 -9.26 -21.93
CA ASP A 78 20.29 -9.99 -21.80
C ASP A 78 20.10 -10.67 -20.43
N ILE A 79 21.22 -10.96 -19.74
CA ILE A 79 21.25 -11.57 -18.41
C ILE A 79 20.85 -10.55 -17.33
N GLU A 80 21.40 -9.33 -17.37
CA GLU A 80 21.05 -8.25 -16.45
C GLU A 80 19.60 -7.78 -16.64
N ARG A 81 19.16 -7.72 -17.91
CA ARG A 81 17.78 -7.41 -18.27
C ARG A 81 16.81 -8.39 -17.61
N ARG A 82 17.04 -9.70 -17.78
CA ARG A 82 16.17 -10.76 -17.28
C ARG A 82 16.11 -10.83 -15.75
N ALA A 83 17.24 -10.62 -15.07
CA ALA A 83 17.28 -10.58 -13.61
C ALA A 83 16.46 -9.41 -13.02
N LEU A 84 16.39 -8.29 -13.73
CA LEU A 84 15.56 -7.14 -13.31
C LEU A 84 14.08 -7.34 -13.66
N GLU A 85 13.76 -7.96 -14.80
CA GLU A 85 12.36 -8.31 -15.17
C GLU A 85 11.71 -9.19 -14.09
N ASP A 86 12.42 -10.21 -13.62
CA ASP A 86 11.97 -11.07 -12.51
C ASP A 86 11.69 -10.28 -11.22
N PHE A 87 12.44 -9.20 -10.97
CA PHE A 87 12.24 -8.34 -9.79
C PHE A 87 11.04 -7.40 -9.92
N LEU A 88 10.63 -7.05 -11.15
CA LEU A 88 9.53 -6.13 -11.43
C LEU A 88 8.17 -6.83 -11.57
N GLN A 89 8.15 -8.15 -11.60
CA GLN A 89 6.90 -8.93 -11.70
C GLN A 89 6.12 -8.86 -10.37
N PRO A 90 4.80 -8.58 -10.40
CA PRO A 90 3.98 -8.43 -9.21
C PRO A 90 3.74 -9.73 -8.41
#